data_AF-A0A967FGZ8-F1
#
_entry.id   AF-A0A967FGZ8-F1
#
_cell.length_a   1.000
_cell.length_b   1.000
_cell.length_c   1.000
_cell.angle_alpha   90.00
_cell.angle_beta   90.00
_cell.angle_gamma   90.00
#
_symmetry.space_group_name_H-M   'P 1'
#
loop_
_entity.id
_entity.type
_entity.pdbx_description
1 polymer ?
#
loop_
_entity_poly.entity_id
_entity_poly.type
_entity_poly.pdbx_seq_one_letter_code
_entity_poly.pdbx_strand_id
1 'polypeptide(L)'
;AAMAAVVADTENENGESTKFVIGMQRPSTRSYWKIPLLNRGMAPVKSEDEELEPMIARCVNEKKTLTATFSYEVLKLTDVVVSDV
;
A
#
# COMPACT_ATOMS: atom_id res chain seq x y z
N ALA A 1 2.36 0.74 -5.81
CA ALA A 1 1.56 -0.26 -5.07
C ALA A 1 2.47 -1.35 -4.53
N ALA A 2 3.36 -1.91 -5.36
CA ALA A 2 4.42 -2.81 -4.92
C ALA A 2 5.28 -2.20 -3.81
N MET A 3 5.89 -1.04 -4.04
CA MET A 3 6.71 -0.37 -3.00
C MET A 3 5.96 -0.13 -1.70
N ALA A 4 4.69 0.31 -1.78
CA ALA A 4 3.86 0.51 -0.60
C ALA A 4 3.60 -0.79 0.18
N ALA A 5 3.35 -1.90 -0.52
CA ALA A 5 3.15 -3.21 0.11
C ALA A 5 4.43 -3.73 0.77
N VAL A 6 5.58 -3.62 0.09
CA VAL A 6 6.87 -4.05 0.64
C VAL A 6 7.20 -3.32 1.94
N VAL A 7 7.00 -2.00 1.97
CA VAL A 7 7.23 -1.21 3.19
C VAL A 7 6.22 -1.56 4.28
N ALA A 8 4.94 -1.75 3.92
CA ALA A 8 3.89 -2.10 4.87
C ALA A 8 4.03 -3.50 5.46
N ASP A 9 4.72 -4.40 4.75
CA ASP A 9 4.91 -5.78 5.17
C ASP A 9 6.12 -5.98 6.10
N THR A 10 6.93 -4.94 6.29
CA THR A 10 8.17 -5.00 7.07
C THR A 10 7.90 -5.25 8.56
N GLU A 11 8.53 -6.29 9.08
CA GLU A 11 8.48 -6.70 10.49
C GLU A 11 9.84 -6.52 11.18
N ASN A 12 9.81 -6.39 12.51
CA ASN A 12 11.01 -6.48 13.34
C ASN A 12 11.39 -7.96 13.61
N GLU A 13 12.45 -8.17 14.38
CA GLU A 13 12.90 -9.52 14.79
C GLU A 13 11.87 -10.33 15.58
N ASN A 14 10.86 -9.67 16.16
CA ASN A 14 9.76 -10.30 16.91
C ASN A 14 8.53 -10.58 16.03
N GLY A 15 8.57 -10.29 14.72
CA GLY A 15 7.45 -10.45 13.81
C GLY A 15 6.40 -9.33 13.91
N GLU A 16 6.71 -8.22 14.56
CA GLU A 16 5.78 -7.09 14.71
C GLU A 16 5.94 -6.12 13.55
N SER A 17 4.81 -5.69 12.97
CA SER A 17 4.81 -4.68 11.91
C SER A 17 5.36 -3.35 12.40
N THR A 18 6.32 -2.78 11.67
CA THR A 18 7.07 -1.58 12.13
C THR A 18 6.62 -0.28 11.47
N LYS A 19 5.80 -0.37 10.41
CA LYS A 19 5.35 0.76 9.60
C LYS A 19 3.87 0.68 9.31
N PHE A 20 3.23 1.84 9.34
CA PHE A 20 1.89 2.05 8.77
C PHE A 20 2.03 2.88 7.50
N VAL A 21 1.53 2.36 6.38
CA VAL A 21 1.71 2.95 5.06
C VAL A 21 0.37 3.40 4.51
N ILE A 22 0.34 4.66 4.07
CA ILE A 22 -0.79 5.22 3.35
C ILE A 22 -0.34 5.51 1.91
N GLY A 23 -0.76 4.65 0.98
CA GLY A 23 -0.52 4.83 -0.45
C GLY A 23 -1.33 6.00 -0.99
N MET A 24 -0.68 7.14 -1.22
CA MET A 24 -1.30 8.28 -1.88
C MET A 24 -1.14 8.14 -3.39
N GLN A 25 -2.23 8.26 -4.14
CA GLN A 25 -2.16 8.40 -5.58
C GLN A 25 -3.10 9.49 -6.07
N ARG A 26 -2.57 10.42 -6.87
CA ARG A 26 -3.39 11.40 -7.57
C ARG A 26 -4.44 10.68 -8.43
N PRO A 27 -5.73 11.00 -8.29
CA PRO A 27 -6.76 10.37 -9.09
C PRO A 27 -6.64 10.85 -10.54
N SER A 28 -6.79 9.92 -11.48
CA SER A 28 -6.90 10.21 -12.91
C SER A 28 -7.86 9.20 -13.53
N THR A 29 -8.46 9.50 -14.67
CA THR A 29 -9.35 8.57 -15.40
C THR A 29 -8.71 7.19 -15.63
N ARG A 30 -7.38 7.13 -15.76
CA ARG A 30 -6.62 5.91 -15.98
C ARG A 30 -6.27 5.12 -14.72
N SER A 31 -6.33 5.75 -13.53
CA SER A 31 -5.76 5.17 -12.30
C SER A 31 -6.66 5.24 -11.06
N TYR A 32 -7.74 6.04 -11.07
CA TYR A 32 -8.59 6.24 -9.89
C TYR A 32 -9.16 4.93 -9.34
N TRP A 33 -9.46 3.97 -10.23
CA TRP A 33 -10.01 2.65 -9.91
C TRP A 33 -9.05 1.76 -9.11
N LYS A 34 -7.74 2.06 -9.10
CA LYS A 34 -6.74 1.27 -8.38
C LYS A 34 -6.88 1.41 -6.87
N ILE A 35 -7.23 2.59 -6.38
CA ILE A 35 -7.39 2.89 -4.94
C ILE A 35 -8.44 1.97 -4.29
N PRO A 36 -9.69 1.88 -4.79
CA PRO A 36 -10.69 1.01 -4.17
C PRO A 36 -10.37 -0.49 -4.29
N LEU A 37 -9.67 -0.94 -5.35
CA LEU A 37 -9.19 -2.32 -5.41
C LEU A 37 -8.11 -2.59 -4.36
N LEU A 38 -7.14 -1.69 -4.24
CA LEU A 38 -6.05 -1.81 -3.27
C LEU A 38 -6.59 -1.82 -1.84
N ASN A 39 -7.56 -0.96 -1.51
CA ASN A 39 -8.23 -0.95 -0.20
C ASN A 39 -9.08 -2.20 0.09
N ARG A 40 -9.32 -3.08 -0.89
CA ARG A 40 -9.92 -4.41 -0.69
C ARG A 40 -8.87 -5.52 -0.56
N GLY A 41 -7.59 -5.16 -0.55
CA GLY A 41 -6.48 -6.11 -0.55
C GLY A 41 -6.27 -6.83 -1.89
N MET A 42 -6.76 -6.25 -2.99
CA MET A 42 -6.56 -6.81 -4.33
C MET A 42 -5.45 -6.05 -5.06
N ALA A 43 -4.57 -6.80 -5.72
CA ALA A 43 -3.57 -6.21 -6.61
C ALA A 43 -4.27 -5.53 -7.81
N PRO A 44 -4.05 -4.23 -8.06
CA PRO A 44 -4.71 -3.53 -9.16
C PRO A 44 -4.17 -3.94 -10.54
N VAL A 45 -3.01 -4.60 -10.61
CA VAL A 45 -2.38 -5.05 -11.85
C VAL A 45 -1.70 -6.38 -11.55
N LYS A 46 -1.72 -7.30 -12.51
CA LYS A 46 -0.97 -8.57 -12.39
C LYS A 46 0.54 -8.28 -12.41
N SER A 47 1.25 -8.92 -11.49
CA SER A 47 2.70 -8.87 -11.38
C SER A 47 3.32 -10.17 -11.89
N GLU A 48 4.58 -10.11 -12.30
CA GLU A 48 5.40 -11.30 -12.51
C GLU A 48 5.86 -11.92 -11.18
N ASP A 49 5.96 -11.09 -10.15
CA ASP A 49 6.21 -11.52 -8.77
C ASP A 49 4.92 -12.08 -8.14
N GLU A 50 4.90 -13.39 -7.95
CA GLU A 50 3.78 -14.14 -7.37
C GLU A 50 3.51 -13.76 -5.90
N GLU A 51 4.50 -13.22 -5.18
CA GLU A 51 4.36 -12.82 -3.77
C GLU A 51 3.63 -11.48 -3.60
N LEU A 52 3.54 -10.67 -4.65
CA LEU A 52 3.00 -9.31 -4.52
C LEU A 52 1.50 -9.31 -4.16
N GLU A 53 0.70 -10.15 -4.81
CA GLU A 53 -0.74 -10.18 -4.58
C GLU A 53 -1.10 -10.70 -3.17
N PRO A 54 -0.52 -11.82 -2.70
CA PRO A 54 -0.62 -12.24 -1.30
C PRO A 54 -0.14 -11.18 -0.31
N MET A 55 0.93 -10.44 -0.63
CA MET A 55 1.47 -9.37 0.20
C MET A 55 0.50 -8.20 0.37
N ILE A 56 -0.11 -7.75 -0.72
CA ILE A 56 -1.13 -6.71 -0.66
C ILE A 56 -2.33 -7.20 0.17
N ALA A 57 -2.77 -8.43 -0.05
CA ALA A 57 -3.91 -8.99 0.67
C ALA A 57 -3.65 -9.03 2.18
N ARG A 58 -2.50 -9.56 2.63
CA ARG A 58 -2.15 -9.61 4.07
C ARG A 58 -1.97 -8.21 4.68
N CYS A 59 -1.30 -7.29 3.99
CA CYS A 59 -1.08 -5.93 4.50
C CYS A 59 -2.38 -5.16 4.72
N VAL A 60 -3.39 -5.36 3.86
CA VAL A 60 -4.67 -4.66 3.92
C VAL A 60 -5.69 -5.38 4.79
N ASN A 61 -5.77 -6.71 4.69
CA ASN A 61 -6.85 -7.48 5.32
C ASN A 61 -6.49 -8.05 6.69
N GLU A 62 -5.21 -8.37 6.91
CA GLU A 62 -4.74 -9.06 8.11
C GLU A 62 -3.93 -8.12 9.01
N LYS A 63 -2.76 -7.66 8.53
CA LYS A 63 -1.85 -6.78 9.28
C LYS A 63 -2.43 -5.38 9.51
N LYS A 64 -3.34 -4.93 8.65
CA LYS A 64 -3.91 -3.56 8.65
C LYS A 64 -2.84 -2.47 8.61
N THR A 65 -1.74 -2.73 7.91
CA THR A 65 -0.60 -1.82 7.77
C THR A 65 -0.63 -1.02 6.49
N LEU A 66 -1.51 -1.34 5.54
CA LEU A 66 -1.63 -0.64 4.26
C LEU A 66 -3.06 -0.16 4.00
N THR A 67 -3.17 1.12 3.64
CA THR A 67 -4.38 1.69 3.02
C THR A 67 -3.98 2.66 1.90
N ALA A 68 -4.93 3.06 1.07
CA ALA A 68 -4.69 3.97 -0.04
C ALA A 68 -5.75 5.09 -0.11
N THR A 69 -5.30 6.27 -0.52
CA THR A 69 -6.14 7.47 -0.62
C THR A 69 -5.75 8.34 -1.81
N PHE A 70 -6.67 9.20 -2.23
CA PHE A 70 -6.41 10.27 -3.19
C PHE A 70 -6.18 11.63 -2.50
N SER A 71 -6.36 11.70 -1.19
CA SER A 71 -6.21 12.95 -0.44
C SER A 71 -4.74 13.30 -0.23
N TYR A 72 -4.34 14.50 -0.63
CA TYR A 72 -3.02 15.05 -0.35
C TYR A 72 -2.81 15.40 1.13
N GLU A 73 -3.88 15.50 1.92
CA GLU A 73 -3.80 15.82 3.35
C GLU A 73 -2.99 14.79 4.14
N VAL A 74 -2.85 13.57 3.62
CA VAL A 74 -2.01 12.53 4.21
C VAL A 74 -0.54 12.95 4.35
N LEU A 75 -0.03 13.80 3.46
CA LEU A 75 1.35 14.27 3.52
C LEU A 75 1.64 15.12 4.77
N LYS A 76 0.60 15.64 5.43
CA LYS A 76 0.72 16.36 6.71
C LYS A 76 0.81 15.43 7.91
N LEU A 77 0.50 14.14 7.74
CA LEU A 77 0.45 13.13 8.79
C LEU A 77 1.67 12.21 8.82
N THR A 78 2.40 12.13 7.71
CA THR A 78 3.48 11.14 7.51
C THR A 78 4.81 11.62 8.06
N ASP A 79 5.52 10.74 8.78
CA ASP A 79 6.91 10.98 9.20
C ASP A 79 7.91 10.87 8.03
N VAL A 80 7.62 10.03 7.05
CA VAL A 80 8.48 9.74 5.89
C VAL A 80 7.63 9.67 4.62
N VAL A 81 8.15 10.25 3.53
CA VAL A 81 7.56 10.16 2.20
C VAL A 81 8.46 9.33 1.29
N VAL A 82 7.89 8.29 0.68
CA VAL A 82 8.53 7.50 -0.38
C VAL A 82 7.90 7.86 -1.72
N SER A 83 8.72 8.30 -2.67
CA SER A 83 8.27 8.58 -4.05
C SER A 83 8.65 7.41 -4.95
N ASP A 84 7.64 6.74 -5.50
CA ASP A 84 7.75 5.61 -6.43
C ASP A 84 7.39 6.10 -7.85
N VAL A 85 8.25 5.87 -8.84
CA VAL A 85 8.18 6.44 -10.21
C VAL A 85 7.67 5.43 -11.22
#